data_AF-A0A968P6X5-F1
#
_entry.id   AF-A0A968P6X5-F1
#
_cell.length_a   1.000
_cell.length_b   1.000
_cell.length_c   1.000
_cell.angle_alpha   90.00
_cell.angle_beta   90.00
_cell.angle_gamma   90.00
#
_symmetry.space_group_name_H-M   'P 1'
#
loop_
_entity.id
_entity.type
_entity.pdbx_description
1 polymer ?
#
loop_
_entity_poly.entity_id
_entity_poly.type
_entity_poly.pdbx_seq_one_letter_code
_entity_poly.pdbx_strand_id
1 'polypeptide(L)' 'MMQTTIEALRQGQQVHLCWEGVSGRGEEYRRWALERMQQAGAVITNHESIAFEWARDKDHPQFRAMSALFKQGQLVG' A
#
# COMPACT_ATOMS: atom_id res chain seq x y z
N MET A 1 -8.29 -6.09 -8.35
CA MET A 1 -7.14 -6.11 -7.43
C MET A 1 -6.29 -7.35 -7.71
N MET A 2 -6.63 -8.54 -7.17
CA MET A 2 -5.77 -9.72 -7.27
C MET A 2 -5.34 -10.14 -8.69
N GLN A 3 -6.29 -10.32 -9.62
CA GLN A 3 -5.95 -10.75 -10.99
C GLN A 3 -5.06 -9.72 -11.69
N THR A 4 -5.41 -8.44 -11.62
CA THR A 4 -4.61 -7.34 -12.17
C THR A 4 -3.20 -7.30 -11.60
N THR A 5 -3.03 -7.47 -10.28
CA THR A 5 -1.72 -7.53 -9.63
C THR A 5 -0.88 -8.68 -10.15
N ILE A 6 -1.44 -9.89 -10.21
CA ILE A 6 -0.70 -11.08 -10.66
C ILE A 6 -0.28 -10.91 -12.12
N GLU A 7 -1.14 -10.31 -12.95
CA GLU A 7 -0.85 -10.11 -14.37
C GLU A 7 0.24 -9.05 -14.59
N ALA A 8 0.22 -7.96 -13.82
CA ALA A 8 1.28 -6.95 -13.82
C ALA A 8 2.64 -7.54 -13.40
N LEU A 9 2.66 -8.36 -12.34
CA LEU A 9 3.87 -9.07 -11.90
C LEU A 9 4.39 -10.02 -12.98
N ARG A 10 3.50 -10.77 -13.65
CA ARG A 10 3.87 -11.66 -14.77
C ARG A 10 4.45 -10.91 -15.97
N GLN A 11 4.04 -9.66 -16.18
CA GLN A 11 4.61 -8.76 -17.20
C GLN A 11 5.95 -8.16 -16.77
N GLY A 12 6.48 -8.52 -15.59
CA GLY A 12 7.75 -8.02 -15.08
C GLY A 12 7.66 -6.64 -14.42
N GLN A 13 6.45 -6.12 -14.18
CA GLN A 13 6.27 -4.87 -13.46
C GLN A 13 6.50 -5.07 -11.97
N GLN A 14 7.10 -4.06 -11.33
CA GLN A 14 7.14 -4.00 -9.87
C GLN A 14 5.78 -3.53 -9.35
N VAL A 15 5.20 -4.28 -8.40
CA VAL A 15 3.89 -3.95 -7.85
C VAL A 15 4.00 -3.72 -6.34
N HIS A 16 3.63 -2.50 -5.94
CA HIS A 16 3.46 -2.12 -4.54
C HIS A 16 1.96 -1.94 -4.26
N LEU A 17 1.42 -2.66 -3.28
CA LEU A 17 0.01 -2.64 -2.93
C LEU A 17 -0.20 -1.98 -1.56
N CYS A 18 -0.94 -0.86 -1.56
CA CYS A 18 -1.45 -0.25 -0.34
C CYS A 18 -2.59 -1.09 0.24
N TRP A 19 -2.37 -1.80 1.34
CA TRP A 19 -3.36 -2.74 1.90
C TRP A 19 -4.63 -2.04 2.40
N GLU A 20 -4.54 -0.77 2.78
CA GLU A 20 -5.69 0.05 3.22
C GLU A 20 -6.60 0.43 2.06
N GLY A 21 -6.05 0.50 0.85
CA GLY A 21 -6.80 0.70 -0.38
C GLY A 21 -7.41 -0.58 -0.95
N VAL A 22 -7.20 -1.73 -0.31
CA VAL A 22 -7.68 -3.03 -0.81
C VAL A 22 -8.99 -3.40 -0.13
N SER A 23 -10.09 -3.39 -0.88
CA SER A 23 -11.39 -3.88 -0.43
C SER A 23 -11.67 -5.31 -0.89
N GLY A 24 -12.62 -5.98 -0.24
CA GLY A 24 -13.00 -7.37 -0.53
C GLY A 24 -14.31 -7.76 0.13
N ARG A 25 -14.69 -9.05 0.02
CA ARG A 25 -15.94 -9.61 0.55
C ARG A 25 -16.00 -9.71 2.09
N GLY A 26 -14.88 -9.45 2.75
CA GLY A 26 -14.72 -9.54 4.19
C GLY A 26 -13.23 -9.50 4.54
N GLU A 27 -12.94 -9.29 5.83
CA GLU A 27 -11.56 -9.16 6.31
C GLU A 27 -10.72 -10.42 6.03
N GLU A 28 -11.29 -11.60 6.29
CA GLU A 28 -10.60 -12.87 6.05
C GLU A 28 -10.26 -13.08 4.56
N TYR A 29 -11.24 -12.88 3.67
CA TYR A 29 -11.02 -12.98 2.23
C TYR A 29 -9.99 -11.96 1.73
N ARG A 30 -10.01 -10.74 2.29
CA ARG A 30 -9.04 -9.69 1.97
C ARG A 30 -7.64 -10.10 2.41
N ARG A 31 -7.48 -10.65 3.62
CA ARG A 31 -6.20 -11.15 4.13
C ARG A 31 -5.62 -12.24 3.22
N TRP A 32 -6.40 -13.26 2.89
CA TRP A 32 -5.95 -14.33 2.01
C TRP A 32 -5.59 -13.84 0.60
N ALA A 33 -6.32 -12.85 0.07
CA ALA A 33 -5.99 -12.24 -1.21
C ALA A 33 -4.67 -11.47 -1.15
N LEU A 34 -4.43 -10.69 -0.09
CA LEU A 34 -3.17 -9.97 0.13
C LEU A 34 -1.98 -10.91 0.26
N GLU A 35 -2.10 -11.96 1.07
CA GLU A 35 -1.06 -12.98 1.24
C GLU A 35 -0.72 -13.66 -0.09
N ARG A 36 -1.73 -13.99 -0.89
CA ARG A 36 -1.50 -14.58 -2.23
C ARG A 36 -0.79 -13.61 -3.17
N MET A 37 -1.15 -12.33 -3.17
CA MET A 37 -0.47 -11.32 -3.99
C MET A 37 0.98 -11.11 -3.54
N GLN A 38 1.22 -11.13 -2.22
CA GLN A 38 2.57 -11.07 -1.66
C GLN A 38 3.42 -12.26 -2.08
N GLN A 39 2.90 -13.48 -1.98
CA GLN A 39 3.58 -14.70 -2.44
C GLN A 39 3.88 -14.69 -3.94
N ALA A 40 3.04 -14.03 -4.74
CA ALA A 40 3.29 -13.83 -6.17
C ALA A 40 4.39 -12.80 -6.48
N GLY A 41 4.84 -12.04 -5.47
CA GLY A 41 5.93 -11.05 -5.59
C GLY A 41 5.51 -9.59 -5.41
N ALA A 42 4.26 -9.30 -5.05
CA ALA A 42 3.87 -7.93 -4.71
C ALA A 42 4.46 -7.49 -3.36
N VAL A 43 4.91 -6.24 -3.27
CA VAL A 43 5.25 -5.61 -1.99
C VAL A 43 3.97 -5.09 -1.35
N ILE A 44 3.61 -5.61 -0.18
CA ILE A 44 2.49 -5.09 0.60
C ILE A 44 2.98 -3.93 1.48
N THR A 45 2.33 -2.79 1.38
CA THR A 45 2.70 -1.54 2.06
C THR A 45 1.45 -0.78 2.50
N ASN A 46 1.63 0.37 3.17
CA ASN A 46 0.54 1.25 3.63
C ASN A 46 0.67 2.65 3.00
N HIS A 47 -0.35 3.49 3.15
CA HIS A 47 -0.37 4.81 2.52
C HIS A 47 0.75 5.74 3.04
N GLU A 48 1.08 5.67 4.34
CA GLU A 48 2.15 6.47 4.94
C GLU A 48 3.53 6.12 4.38
N SER A 49 3.83 4.82 4.29
CA SER A 49 5.12 4.31 3.80
C SER A 49 5.32 4.69 2.34
N ILE A 50 4.28 4.56 1.49
CA ILE A 50 4.35 5.02 0.09
C ILE A 50 4.70 6.51 0.03
N ALA A 51 4.00 7.33 0.80
CA ALA A 51 4.20 8.77 0.77
C ALA A 51 5.60 9.17 1.24
N PHE A 52 6.09 8.57 2.33
CA PHE A 52 7.43 8.87 2.84
C PHE A 52 8.54 8.30 1.95
N GLU A 53 8.34 7.14 1.32
CA GLU A 53 9.27 6.60 0.32
C GLU A 53 9.40 7.56 -0.89
N TRP A 54 8.29 8.11 -1.36
CA TRP A 54 8.31 9.11 -2.45
C TRP A 54 8.95 10.44 -2.04
N ALA A 55 8.78 10.87 -0.79
CA ALA A 55 9.44 12.07 -0.28
C ALA A 55 10.97 11.91 -0.16
N ARG A 56 11.47 10.67 -0.03
CA ARG A 56 12.88 10.27 0.16
C ARG A 56 13.52 10.74 1.46
N ASP A 57 13.28 11.98 1.86
CA ASP A 57 13.77 12.56 3.10
C ASP A 57 12.78 13.59 3.70
N LYS A 58 13.15 14.11 4.87
CA LYS A 58 12.35 15.07 5.64
C LYS A 58 12.40 16.50 5.09
N ASP A 59 13.35 16.79 4.21
CA ASP A 59 13.58 18.12 3.64
C ASP A 59 12.73 18.33 2.37
N HIS A 60 12.04 17.28 1.90
CA HIS A 60 11.03 17.38 0.85
C HIS A 60 9.97 18.44 1.20
N PRO A 61 9.62 19.37 0.28
CA PRO A 61 8.71 20.49 0.56
C PRO A 61 7.35 20.07 1.12
N GLN A 62 6.87 18.87 0.75
CA GLN A 62 5.58 18.34 1.18
C GLN A 62 5.63 17.45 2.44
N PHE A 63 6.83 17.15 2.98
CA PHE A 63 6.97 16.20 4.09
C PHE A 63 6.14 16.60 5.31
N ARG A 64 6.20 17.87 5.71
CA ARG A 64 5.42 18.39 6.84
C ARG A 64 3.92 18.32 6.61
N ALA A 65 3.47 18.61 5.39
CA ALA A 65 2.05 18.56 5.03
C ALA A 65 1.51 17.12 5.08
N MET A 66 2.25 16.15 4.53
CA MET A 66 1.92 14.73 4.61
C MET A 66 1.88 14.23 6.05
N SER A 67 2.89 14.55 6.86
CA SER A 67 2.93 14.16 8.27
C SER A 67 1.74 14.71 9.07
N ALA A 68 1.31 15.95 8.77
CA ALA A 68 0.13 16.53 9.39
C ALA A 68 -1.16 15.81 8.94
N LEU A 69 -1.28 15.48 7.64
CA LEU A 69 -2.42 14.76 7.09
C LEU A 69 -2.59 13.37 7.73
N PHE A 70 -1.50 12.60 7.83
CA PHE A 70 -1.58 11.23 8.36
C PHE A 70 -1.92 11.20 9.86
N LYS A 71 -1.42 12.17 10.64
CA LYS A 71 -1.81 12.33 12.05
C LYS A 71 -3.31 12.60 12.23
N GLN A 72 -3.97 13.24 11.27
CA GLN A 72 -5.42 13.48 11.33
C GLN A 72 -6.24 12.23 10.96
N GLY A 73 -5.70 11.39 10.07
CA GLY A 73 -6.36 10.20 9.55
C GLY A 73 -6.16 8.92 10.39
N GLN A 74 -5.28 8.93 11.39
CA GLN A 74 -5.12 7.80 12.30
C GLN A 74 -6.41 7.57 13.09
N LEU A 75 -7.06 6.43 12.83
CA LEU A 75 -8.11 5.92 13.71
C LEU A 75 -7.48 5.68 15.08
N VAL A 76 -7.90 6.46 16.07
CA VAL A 76 -7.59 6.16 17.47
C VAL A 76 -8.23 4.80 17.75
N GLY A 77 -7.39 3.81 18.07
CA GLY A 77 -7.84 2.46 18.42
C GLY A 77 -8.77 2.44 19.62
#